data_AF-A0A2M8G5A8-F1
#
_entry.id   AF-A0A2M8G5A8-F1
#
_cell.length_a   1.000
_cell.length_b   1.000
_cell.length_c   1.000
_cell.angle_alpha   90.00
_cell.angle_beta   90.00
_cell.angle_gamma   90.00
#
_symmetry.space_group_name_H-M   'P 1'
#
loop_
_entity.id
_entity.type
_entity.pdbx_description
1 polymer ?
#
loop_
_entity_poly.entity_id
_entity_poly.type
_entity_poly.pdbx_seq_one_letter_code
_entity_poly.pdbx_strand_id
1 'polypeptide(L)'
;MADNFSDLKINDPETYRKFGLILKQFGLVIGTVPLYRHEHEINHPLIESQIQGLFNLLQDFFQTQKELVIEESKGQLLLNSTPFLLTSTVLVTMLDYLLKLKVGSIKIYPSVTFNELKKFFSLFTYSTHLVGTREEVKNLLTLCKSKNIRIIQAEYVKVSEKETVVSRKDYTFKLKTQGEPLRIDEIKKLITYLKEGALHFKKKELRKFDQIIRDPQNISTVLFYSAAKIQELKLLQNVGSWEDLIITYLWLVSEYLTRKIQAGKPLDKEVAFLEDFKRTLDARIEKNSLPIKEEGRQKIEKTYTEIKNKLTIEGLLVQFIKEKGKLEEIETRLLRAINSIDSQSLLYRAILRKIRAVGLPAEKIFRLVGQKLPQGGQDSLHASYSSANTWASKT
;
A
#
# COMPACT_ATOMS: atom_id res chain seq x y z
N MET A 1 -30.28 14.53 1.92
CA MET A 1 -30.39 13.68 0.73
C MET A 1 -29.19 12.75 0.76
N ALA A 2 -29.42 11.48 1.08
CA ALA A 2 -28.40 10.46 1.20
C ALA A 2 -28.22 9.83 -0.18
N ASP A 3 -27.03 9.97 -0.77
CA ASP A 3 -26.70 9.26 -1.99
C ASP A 3 -26.11 7.89 -1.65
N ASN A 4 -26.89 6.88 -2.03
CA ASN A 4 -26.58 5.46 -1.98
C ASN A 4 -25.33 5.16 -2.83
N PHE A 5 -24.26 4.70 -2.19
CA PHE A 5 -23.17 3.96 -2.84
C PHE A 5 -23.18 2.49 -2.41
N SER A 6 -24.37 1.92 -2.28
CA SER A 6 -24.59 0.47 -2.29
C SER A 6 -25.00 0.07 -3.72
N ASP A 7 -24.30 -0.92 -4.27
CA ASP A 7 -24.52 -1.56 -5.59
C ASP A 7 -23.63 -1.09 -6.75
N LEU A 8 -22.34 -1.46 -6.69
CA LEU A 8 -21.61 -1.86 -7.90
C LEU A 8 -21.36 -3.36 -7.84
N LYS A 9 -22.44 -4.14 -7.96
CA LYS A 9 -22.35 -5.52 -8.43
C LYS A 9 -21.79 -5.47 -9.86
N ILE A 10 -20.73 -6.22 -10.11
CA ILE A 10 -20.29 -6.56 -11.47
C ILE A 10 -21.46 -7.35 -12.11
N ASN A 11 -22.38 -6.66 -12.78
CA ASN A 11 -23.62 -7.24 -13.27
C ASN A 11 -23.53 -7.85 -14.67
N ASP A 12 -22.36 -7.84 -15.32
CA ASP A 12 -22.18 -8.53 -16.59
C ASP A 12 -20.71 -8.92 -16.85
N PRO A 13 -20.34 -10.21 -16.67
CA PRO A 13 -19.02 -10.74 -17.00
C PRO A 13 -18.59 -10.49 -18.46
N GLU A 14 -19.54 -10.42 -19.39
CA GLU A 14 -19.27 -10.18 -20.81
C GLU A 14 -18.81 -8.73 -21.04
N THR A 15 -19.50 -7.75 -20.45
CA THR A 15 -19.10 -6.34 -20.47
C THR A 15 -17.72 -6.13 -19.83
N TYR A 16 -17.42 -6.76 -18.69
CA TYR A 16 -16.10 -6.65 -18.06
C TYR A 16 -14.99 -7.25 -18.95
N ARG A 17 -15.27 -8.35 -19.64
CA ARG A 17 -14.35 -8.93 -20.62
C ARG A 17 -14.13 -7.99 -21.82
N LYS A 18 -15.19 -7.36 -22.34
CA LYS A 18 -15.10 -6.36 -23.42
C LYS A 18 -14.26 -5.16 -23.01
N PHE A 19 -14.44 -4.63 -21.80
CA PHE A 19 -13.60 -3.58 -21.23
C PHE A 19 -12.12 -3.97 -21.17
N GLY A 20 -11.81 -5.18 -20.69
CA GLY A 20 -10.43 -5.69 -20.64
C GLY A 20 -9.78 -5.79 -22.02
N LEU A 21 -10.54 -6.23 -23.05
CA LEU A 21 -10.07 -6.30 -24.44
C LEU A 21 -9.79 -4.91 -25.01
N ILE A 22 -10.72 -3.96 -24.81
CA ILE A 22 -10.57 -2.56 -25.26
C ILE A 22 -9.32 -1.93 -24.64
N LEU A 23 -9.15 -2.06 -23.31
CA LEU A 23 -8.00 -1.51 -22.61
C LEU A 23 -6.67 -2.12 -23.06
N LYS A 24 -6.63 -3.45 -23.24
CA LYS A 24 -5.45 -4.13 -23.76
C LYS A 24 -5.10 -3.64 -25.16
N GLN A 25 -6.11 -3.49 -26.04
CA GLN A 25 -5.90 -3.01 -27.40
C GLN A 25 -5.45 -1.54 -27.43
N PHE A 26 -6.03 -0.69 -26.57
CA PHE A 26 -5.56 0.68 -26.35
C PHE A 26 -4.07 0.74 -26.00
N GLY A 27 -3.66 -0.05 -25.00
CA GLY A 27 -2.27 -0.07 -24.59
C GLY A 27 -1.34 -0.69 -25.64
N LEU A 28 -1.81 -1.64 -26.46
CA LEU A 28 -1.04 -2.16 -27.60
C LEU A 28 -0.79 -1.08 -28.65
N VAL A 29 -1.80 -0.27 -29.00
CA VAL A 29 -1.63 0.87 -29.91
C VAL A 29 -0.59 1.84 -29.32
N ILE A 30 -0.76 2.23 -28.05
CA ILE A 30 0.15 3.15 -27.36
C ILE A 30 1.59 2.60 -27.27
N GLY A 31 1.76 1.29 -27.07
CA GLY A 31 3.08 0.65 -27.02
C GLY A 31 3.75 0.47 -28.39
N THR A 32 2.95 0.31 -29.45
CA THR A 32 3.44 0.10 -30.82
C THR A 32 3.84 1.41 -31.49
N VAL A 33 3.09 2.49 -31.21
CA VAL A 33 3.30 3.81 -31.82
C VAL A 33 4.74 4.35 -31.65
N PRO A 34 5.37 4.30 -30.47
CA PRO A 34 6.76 4.77 -30.29
C PRO A 34 7.80 3.96 -31.06
N LEU A 35 7.52 2.69 -31.37
CA LEU A 35 8.48 1.75 -31.96
C LEU A 35 8.56 1.83 -33.48
N TYR A 36 7.43 2.12 -34.14
CA TYR A 36 7.30 2.03 -35.60
C TYR A 36 6.98 3.37 -36.27
N ARG A 37 6.97 4.47 -35.51
CA ARG A 37 6.70 5.79 -36.09
C ARG A 37 7.87 6.32 -36.91
N HIS A 38 7.53 7.13 -37.91
CA HIS A 38 8.45 8.06 -38.56
C HIS A 38 8.03 9.49 -38.21
N GLU A 39 8.86 10.20 -37.45
CA GLU A 39 8.64 11.59 -37.04
C GLU A 39 7.25 11.85 -36.41
N HIS A 40 6.39 12.57 -37.13
CA HIS A 40 5.04 13.00 -36.73
C HIS A 40 3.92 12.14 -37.32
N GLU A 41 4.26 11.11 -38.10
CA GLU A 41 3.29 10.27 -38.78
C GLU A 41 3.17 8.88 -38.14
N ILE A 42 1.92 8.43 -37.99
CA ILE A 42 1.57 7.09 -37.51
C ILE A 42 1.17 6.15 -38.66
N ASN A 43 1.48 6.54 -39.91
CA ASN A 43 1.15 5.80 -41.13
C ASN A 43 2.10 4.60 -41.27
N HIS A 44 1.96 3.63 -40.38
CA HIS A 44 2.68 2.36 -40.44
C HIS A 44 1.66 1.22 -40.42
N PRO A 45 1.74 0.24 -41.34
CA PRO A 45 0.75 -0.84 -41.45
C PRO A 45 0.48 -1.58 -40.14
N LEU A 46 1.50 -1.79 -39.31
CA LEU A 46 1.34 -2.41 -37.98
C LEU A 46 0.54 -1.51 -37.02
N ILE A 47 0.79 -0.20 -37.00
CA ILE A 47 0.04 0.74 -36.14
C ILE A 47 -1.41 0.82 -36.61
N GLU A 48 -1.63 0.93 -37.92
CA GLU A 48 -2.97 0.96 -38.51
C GLU A 48 -3.76 -0.30 -38.22
N SER A 49 -3.13 -1.47 -38.30
CA SER A 49 -3.74 -2.75 -37.92
C SER A 49 -4.17 -2.76 -36.45
N GLN A 50 -3.34 -2.25 -35.53
CA GLN A 50 -3.72 -2.17 -34.12
C GLN A 50 -4.87 -1.17 -33.88
N ILE A 51 -4.86 -0.03 -34.56
CA ILE A 51 -5.95 0.96 -34.49
C ILE A 51 -7.24 0.37 -35.08
N GLN A 52 -7.14 -0.42 -36.15
CA GLN A 52 -8.29 -1.08 -36.77
C GLN A 52 -8.89 -2.13 -35.82
N GLY A 53 -8.04 -2.91 -35.14
CA GLY A 53 -8.48 -3.83 -34.09
C GLY A 53 -9.24 -3.11 -32.98
N LEU A 54 -8.75 -1.96 -32.53
CA LEU A 54 -9.45 -1.14 -31.54
C LEU A 54 -10.77 -0.58 -32.08
N PHE A 55 -10.77 -0.06 -33.30
CA PHE A 55 -11.96 0.48 -33.94
C PHE A 55 -13.07 -0.57 -34.01
N ASN A 56 -12.76 -1.80 -34.42
CA ASN A 56 -13.72 -2.89 -34.48
C ASN A 56 -14.30 -3.23 -33.10
N LEU A 57 -13.45 -3.28 -32.05
CA LEU A 57 -13.91 -3.50 -30.67
C LEU A 57 -14.82 -2.37 -30.18
N LEU A 58 -14.53 -1.12 -30.55
CA LEU A 58 -15.37 0.02 -30.21
C LEU A 58 -16.72 -0.03 -30.93
N GLN A 59 -16.75 -0.43 -32.21
CA GLN A 59 -18.00 -0.58 -32.96
C GLN A 59 -18.90 -1.65 -32.34
N ASP A 60 -18.34 -2.79 -31.93
CA ASP A 60 -19.08 -3.83 -31.18
C ASP A 60 -19.59 -3.31 -29.83
N PHE A 61 -18.72 -2.63 -29.09
CA PHE A 61 -19.04 -2.06 -27.78
C PHE A 61 -20.21 -1.05 -27.85
N PHE A 62 -20.21 -0.17 -28.86
CA PHE A 62 -21.21 0.88 -29.02
C PHE A 62 -22.56 0.38 -29.55
N GLN A 63 -22.71 -0.91 -29.88
CA GLN A 63 -24.04 -1.49 -30.14
C GLN A 63 -24.92 -1.47 -28.89
N THR A 64 -24.30 -1.54 -27.70
CA THR A 64 -25.00 -1.65 -26.41
C THR A 64 -24.74 -0.47 -25.47
N GLN A 65 -23.67 0.28 -25.69
CA GLN A 65 -23.20 1.33 -24.79
C GLN A 65 -23.25 2.71 -25.43
N LYS A 66 -23.61 3.73 -24.64
CA LYS A 66 -23.78 5.12 -25.13
C LYS A 66 -22.48 5.90 -25.23
N GLU A 67 -21.48 5.55 -24.43
CA GLU A 67 -20.14 6.12 -24.47
C GLU A 67 -19.14 5.18 -23.79
N LEU A 68 -17.87 5.35 -24.14
CA LEU A 68 -16.73 4.78 -23.45
C LEU A 68 -15.99 5.92 -22.77
N VAL A 69 -15.80 5.80 -21.46
CA VAL A 69 -15.12 6.78 -20.62
C VAL A 69 -13.92 6.08 -19.99
N ILE A 70 -12.73 6.53 -20.35
CA ILE A 70 -11.47 6.07 -19.77
C ILE A 70 -10.99 7.17 -18.83
N GLU A 71 -10.87 6.88 -17.54
CA GLU A 71 -10.47 7.87 -16.54
C GLU A 71 -9.27 7.39 -15.75
N GLU A 72 -8.47 8.35 -15.29
CA GLU A 72 -7.51 8.12 -14.22
C GLU A 72 -8.12 8.63 -12.91
N SER A 73 -8.15 7.77 -11.88
CA SER A 73 -8.50 8.19 -10.53
C SER A 73 -7.60 7.49 -9.52
N LYS A 74 -6.86 8.28 -8.74
CA LYS A 74 -5.99 7.81 -7.64
C LYS A 74 -4.99 6.72 -8.08
N GLY A 75 -4.44 6.84 -9.28
CA GLY A 75 -3.48 5.89 -9.83
C GLY A 75 -4.10 4.60 -10.36
N GLN A 76 -5.41 4.54 -10.54
CA GLN A 76 -6.12 3.44 -11.19
C GLN A 76 -6.70 3.89 -12.53
N LEU A 77 -6.79 2.96 -13.48
CA LEU A 77 -7.55 3.15 -14.71
C LEU A 77 -8.99 2.71 -14.47
N LEU A 78 -9.94 3.59 -14.81
CA LEU A 78 -11.36 3.31 -14.76
C LEU A 78 -11.91 3.30 -16.18
N LEU A 79 -12.74 2.30 -16.48
CA LEU A 79 -13.53 2.23 -17.70
C LEU A 79 -15.01 2.29 -17.34
N ASN A 80 -15.71 3.33 -17.76
CA ASN A 80 -17.11 3.60 -17.36
C ASN A 80 -17.31 3.42 -15.84
N SER A 81 -16.47 4.08 -15.04
CA SER A 81 -16.43 3.97 -13.56
C SER A 81 -16.04 2.59 -12.99
N THR A 82 -15.71 1.61 -13.82
CA THR A 82 -15.25 0.28 -13.39
C THR A 82 -13.73 0.29 -13.23
N PRO A 83 -13.18 0.02 -12.04
CA PRO A 83 -11.73 0.02 -11.82
C PRO A 83 -11.08 -1.22 -12.43
N PHE A 84 -9.90 -1.04 -13.03
CA PHE A 84 -9.07 -2.12 -13.55
C PHE A 84 -7.75 -2.22 -12.78
N LEU A 85 -7.39 -3.44 -12.38
CA LEU A 85 -6.09 -3.72 -11.78
C LEU A 85 -4.99 -3.60 -12.83
N LEU A 86 -3.93 -2.86 -12.53
CA LEU A 86 -2.76 -2.66 -13.38
C LEU A 86 -1.81 -3.87 -13.33
N THR A 87 -2.31 -5.06 -13.67
CA THR A 87 -1.51 -6.30 -13.66
C THR A 87 -0.66 -6.49 -14.92
N SER A 88 -0.95 -5.71 -15.97
CA SER A 88 -0.26 -5.78 -17.27
C SER A 88 0.63 -4.56 -17.49
N THR A 89 1.86 -4.80 -17.94
CA THR A 89 2.83 -3.75 -18.32
C THR A 89 2.28 -2.80 -19.39
N VAL A 90 1.38 -3.30 -20.23
CA VAL A 90 0.70 -2.54 -21.29
C VAL A 90 -0.27 -1.49 -20.69
N LEU A 91 -0.99 -1.84 -19.63
CA LEU A 91 -1.92 -0.92 -18.94
C LEU A 91 -1.17 0.11 -18.08
N VAL A 92 -0.06 -0.30 -17.46
CA VAL A 92 0.84 0.62 -16.74
C VAL A 92 1.40 1.68 -17.70
N THR A 93 1.86 1.26 -18.88
CA THR A 93 2.38 2.17 -19.90
C THR A 93 1.30 3.16 -20.35
N MET A 94 0.08 2.68 -20.60
CA MET A 94 -1.06 3.54 -20.93
C MET A 94 -1.34 4.59 -19.86
N LEU A 95 -1.35 4.20 -18.57
CA LEU A 95 -1.54 5.13 -17.46
C LEU A 95 -0.44 6.20 -17.42
N ASP A 96 0.82 5.81 -17.58
CA ASP A 96 1.96 6.75 -17.60
C ASP A 96 1.80 7.81 -18.70
N TYR A 97 1.29 7.43 -19.87
CA TYR A 97 1.03 8.35 -20.96
C TYR A 97 -0.10 9.33 -20.65
N LEU A 98 -1.21 8.87 -20.05
CA LEU A 98 -2.31 9.75 -19.63
C LEU A 98 -1.84 10.78 -18.61
N LEU A 99 -1.03 10.36 -17.64
CA LEU A 99 -0.45 11.23 -16.62
C LEU A 99 0.51 12.27 -17.21
N LYS A 100 1.43 11.85 -18.09
CA LYS A 100 2.37 12.77 -18.78
C LYS A 100 1.64 13.83 -19.60
N LEU A 101 0.54 13.43 -20.25
CA LEU A 101 -0.30 14.31 -21.06
C LEU A 101 -1.34 15.10 -20.25
N LYS A 102 -1.39 14.93 -18.92
CA LYS A 102 -2.37 15.57 -18.02
C LYS A 102 -3.81 15.35 -18.48
N VAL A 103 -4.11 14.14 -18.95
CA VAL A 103 -5.44 13.71 -19.37
C VAL A 103 -6.17 13.12 -18.17
N GLY A 104 -7.27 13.75 -17.74
CA GLY A 104 -8.09 13.26 -16.63
C GLY A 104 -9.11 12.23 -17.09
N SER A 105 -9.74 12.46 -18.25
CA SER A 105 -10.61 11.46 -18.87
C SER A 105 -10.59 11.56 -20.39
N ILE A 106 -10.80 10.42 -21.06
CA ILE A 106 -11.07 10.31 -22.49
C ILE A 106 -12.48 9.77 -22.66
N LYS A 107 -13.33 10.52 -23.35
CA LYS A 107 -14.67 10.09 -23.72
C LYS A 107 -14.73 9.80 -25.20
N ILE A 108 -15.24 8.63 -25.57
CA ILE A 108 -15.40 8.18 -26.95
C ILE A 108 -16.87 7.88 -27.18
N TYR A 109 -17.41 8.41 -28.27
CA TYR A 109 -18.82 8.30 -28.63
C TYR A 109 -19.04 7.33 -29.80
N PRO A 110 -20.24 6.74 -29.94
CA PRO A 110 -20.56 5.73 -30.96
C PRO A 110 -20.18 6.10 -32.40
N SER A 111 -20.29 7.37 -32.77
CA SER A 111 -19.98 7.83 -34.12
C SER A 111 -18.49 8.09 -34.38
N VAL A 112 -17.59 7.62 -33.51
CA VAL A 112 -16.14 7.73 -33.71
C VAL A 112 -15.72 7.10 -35.03
N THR A 113 -14.89 7.80 -35.80
CA THR A 113 -14.35 7.30 -37.07
C THR A 113 -12.92 6.77 -36.89
N PHE A 114 -12.49 5.88 -37.79
CA PHE A 114 -11.11 5.39 -37.83
C PHE A 114 -10.09 6.52 -37.94
N ASN A 115 -10.37 7.54 -38.75
CA ASN A 115 -9.51 8.72 -38.90
C ASN A 115 -9.43 9.56 -37.61
N GLU A 116 -10.52 9.67 -36.85
CA GLU A 116 -10.49 10.31 -35.53
C GLU A 116 -9.62 9.53 -34.54
N LEU A 117 -9.67 8.18 -34.55
CA LEU A 117 -8.77 7.36 -33.74
C LEU A 117 -7.31 7.51 -34.16
N LYS A 118 -7.01 7.53 -35.46
CA LYS A 118 -5.66 7.82 -35.96
C LYS A 118 -5.15 9.17 -35.46
N LYS A 119 -5.93 10.24 -35.61
CA LYS A 119 -5.59 11.58 -35.09
C LYS A 119 -5.45 11.61 -33.57
N PHE A 120 -6.23 10.82 -32.84
CA PHE A 120 -6.10 10.70 -31.40
C PHE A 120 -4.78 10.01 -31.01
N PHE A 121 -4.42 8.90 -31.65
CA PHE A 121 -3.19 8.18 -31.30
C PHE A 121 -1.91 8.89 -31.76
N SER A 122 -1.99 9.78 -32.74
CA SER A 122 -0.85 10.65 -33.05
C SER A 122 -0.51 11.61 -31.90
N LEU A 123 -1.42 11.94 -30.97
CA LEU A 123 -1.05 12.73 -29.77
C LEU A 123 0.07 12.10 -28.96
N PHE A 124 0.04 10.78 -28.85
CA PHE A 124 1.02 10.04 -28.08
C PHE A 124 2.41 10.03 -28.75
N THR A 125 2.51 10.32 -30.07
CA THR A 125 3.80 10.51 -30.76
C THR A 125 4.46 11.85 -30.47
N TYR A 126 3.68 12.93 -30.33
CA TYR A 126 4.23 14.27 -30.02
C TYR A 126 4.74 14.37 -28.58
N SER A 127 4.17 13.55 -27.67
CA SER A 127 4.31 13.67 -26.23
C SER A 127 5.64 13.17 -25.63
N THR A 128 6.44 12.38 -26.37
CA THR A 128 7.66 11.78 -25.82
C THR A 128 8.87 12.71 -25.81
N HIS A 129 8.84 13.84 -26.55
CA HIS A 129 10.00 14.73 -26.70
C HIS A 129 9.74 16.23 -26.41
N LEU A 130 8.49 16.67 -26.20
CA LEU A 130 8.14 18.11 -26.22
C LEU A 130 7.41 18.64 -24.97
N VAL A 131 7.26 17.88 -23.89
CA VAL A 131 6.43 18.34 -22.76
C VAL A 131 7.27 19.12 -21.73
N GLY A 132 7.45 20.42 -21.99
CA GLY A 132 8.03 21.39 -21.05
C GLY A 132 7.00 22.23 -20.30
N THR A 133 5.87 22.58 -20.94
CA THR A 133 4.89 23.55 -20.38
C THR A 133 3.42 23.15 -20.60
N ARG A 134 2.50 23.76 -19.82
CA ARG A 134 1.03 23.51 -19.87
C ARG A 134 0.40 23.96 -21.20
N GLU A 135 0.96 25.00 -21.81
CA GLU A 135 0.46 25.62 -23.05
C GLU A 135 0.73 24.74 -24.27
N GLU A 136 1.89 24.09 -24.34
CA GLU A 136 2.23 23.13 -25.40
C GLU A 136 1.29 21.93 -25.41
N VAL A 137 0.99 21.36 -24.24
CA VAL A 137 0.02 20.26 -24.11
C VAL A 137 -1.39 20.71 -24.52
N LYS A 138 -1.80 21.91 -24.13
CA LYS A 138 -3.11 22.47 -24.54
C LYS A 138 -3.19 22.64 -26.05
N ASN A 139 -2.13 23.15 -26.68
CA ASN A 139 -2.03 23.32 -28.13
C ASN A 139 -2.08 21.97 -28.88
N LEU A 140 -1.37 20.95 -28.37
CA LEU A 140 -1.44 19.59 -28.92
C LEU A 140 -2.85 18.99 -28.82
N LEU A 141 -3.52 19.13 -27.68
CA LEU A 141 -4.90 18.62 -27.54
C LEU A 141 -5.90 19.38 -28.42
N THR A 142 -5.69 20.68 -28.69
CA THR A 142 -6.53 21.41 -29.65
C THR A 142 -6.39 20.91 -31.09
N LEU A 143 -5.20 20.47 -31.50
CA LEU A 143 -4.98 19.90 -32.84
C LEU A 143 -5.71 18.58 -33.04
N CYS A 144 -6.04 17.88 -31.95
CA CYS A 144 -6.75 16.61 -31.97
C CYS A 144 -8.21 16.72 -31.53
N LYS A 145 -8.79 17.92 -31.63
CA LYS A 145 -10.25 18.11 -31.51
C LYS A 145 -10.97 17.24 -32.54
N SER A 146 -11.53 16.15 -32.05
CA SER A 146 -12.39 15.24 -32.79
C SER A 146 -13.82 15.42 -32.31
N LYS A 147 -14.81 15.20 -33.19
CA LYS A 147 -16.22 15.38 -32.85
C LYS A 147 -16.67 14.32 -31.84
N ASN A 148 -16.12 13.11 -31.98
CA ASN A 148 -16.53 11.92 -31.24
C ASN A 148 -15.50 11.41 -30.23
N ILE A 149 -14.39 12.14 -30.05
CA ILE A 149 -13.40 11.87 -29.00
C ILE A 149 -13.19 13.17 -28.23
N ARG A 150 -13.55 13.17 -26.95
CA ARG A 150 -13.34 14.31 -26.05
C ARG A 150 -12.28 13.95 -25.02
N ILE A 151 -11.23 14.76 -24.98
CA ILE A 151 -10.19 14.65 -23.97
C ILE A 151 -10.47 15.75 -22.95
N ILE A 152 -10.76 15.35 -21.72
CA ILE A 152 -10.88 16.27 -20.59
C ILE A 152 -9.52 16.32 -19.93
N GLN A 153 -8.87 17.48 -20.01
CA GLN A 153 -7.64 17.71 -19.25
C GLN A 153 -7.96 17.59 -17.77
N ALA A 154 -7.07 16.92 -17.03
CA ALA A 154 -7.11 17.01 -15.59
C ALA A 154 -6.81 18.45 -15.20
N GLU A 155 -7.82 19.15 -14.69
CA GLU A 155 -7.59 20.37 -13.93
C GLU A 155 -7.04 19.94 -12.58
N TYR A 156 -5.72 19.96 -12.47
CA TYR A 156 -5.07 19.96 -11.17
C TYR A 156 -5.43 21.28 -10.51
N VAL A 157 -6.55 21.30 -9.80
CA VAL A 157 -6.89 22.40 -8.92
C VAL A 157 -5.81 22.42 -7.86
N LYS A 158 -5.02 23.48 -7.91
CA LYS A 158 -4.18 23.86 -6.79
C LYS A 158 -5.13 24.08 -5.62
N VAL A 159 -5.14 23.14 -4.68
CA VAL A 159 -6.03 23.21 -3.51
C VAL A 159 -5.52 24.34 -2.60
N SER A 160 -6.07 25.54 -2.84
CA SER A 160 -5.99 26.79 -2.07
C SER A 160 -4.70 27.62 -2.07
N GLU A 161 -4.89 28.94 -1.97
CA GLU A 161 -3.90 30.02 -1.73
C GLU A 161 -3.35 30.04 -0.30
N LYS A 162 -3.82 29.15 0.57
CA LYS A 162 -3.06 28.76 1.77
C LYS A 162 -2.01 27.71 1.38
N GLU A 163 -1.20 28.09 0.40
CA GLU A 163 0.11 27.51 0.26
C GLU A 163 0.92 27.89 1.49
N THR A 164 1.02 26.96 2.45
CA THR A 164 2.37 26.57 2.79
C THR A 164 3.04 26.14 1.49
N VAL A 165 3.71 27.11 0.85
CA VAL A 165 4.83 26.86 -0.03
C VAL A 165 5.79 26.05 0.84
N VAL A 166 5.67 24.73 0.82
CA VAL A 166 6.85 23.93 1.11
C VAL A 166 7.60 24.01 -0.21
N SER A 167 8.42 25.04 -0.31
CA SER A 167 9.17 25.32 -1.51
C SER A 167 9.87 24.04 -1.97
N ARG A 168 10.19 23.91 -3.26
CA ARG A 168 11.26 22.98 -3.67
C ARG A 168 12.62 23.31 -3.00
N LYS A 169 12.70 24.38 -2.19
CA LYS A 169 13.79 24.63 -1.23
C LYS A 169 13.53 24.01 0.17
N ASP A 170 12.29 23.67 0.54
CA ASP A 170 11.89 23.08 1.84
C ASP A 170 11.55 21.58 1.79
N TYR A 171 11.25 21.02 0.61
CA TYR A 171 11.23 19.57 0.39
C TYR A 171 12.58 19.01 -0.09
N THR A 172 13.67 19.77 0.04
CA THR A 172 14.96 19.11 0.26
C THR A 172 14.95 18.58 1.68
N PHE A 173 14.47 17.36 1.78
CA PHE A 173 14.29 16.65 3.03
C PHE A 173 15.64 16.45 3.71
N LYS A 174 16.10 17.37 4.56
CA LYS A 174 17.30 17.18 5.37
C LYS A 174 16.94 16.29 6.56
N LEU A 175 16.85 14.98 6.33
CA LEU A 175 17.04 14.01 7.39
C LEU A 175 18.49 14.20 7.85
N LYS A 176 18.74 15.04 8.86
CA LYS A 176 20.10 15.38 9.31
C LYS A 176 20.74 14.18 10.04
N THR A 177 21.00 13.11 9.30
CA THR A 177 22.12 12.22 9.60
C THR A 177 23.31 12.82 8.84
N GLN A 178 24.01 13.76 9.47
CA GLN A 178 25.21 14.42 8.90
C GLN A 178 24.97 15.32 7.67
N GLY A 179 23.78 15.93 7.53
CA GLY A 179 23.57 17.09 6.64
C GLY A 179 23.02 16.83 5.22
N GLU A 180 22.88 15.58 4.79
CA GLU A 180 22.35 15.24 3.45
C GLU A 180 20.95 14.60 3.49
N PRO A 181 20.07 14.87 2.50
CA PRO A 181 18.82 14.16 2.32
C PRO A 181 19.00 12.65 2.10
N LEU A 182 18.12 11.83 2.70
CA LEU A 182 18.10 10.39 2.37
C LEU A 182 17.73 10.21 0.89
N ARG A 183 18.59 9.49 0.16
CA ARG A 183 18.29 9.11 -1.22
C ARG A 183 17.25 7.98 -1.24
N ILE A 184 16.51 7.85 -2.35
CA ILE A 184 15.49 6.80 -2.51
C ILE A 184 16.05 5.40 -2.27
N ASP A 185 17.28 5.12 -2.71
CA ASP A 185 17.93 3.84 -2.47
C ASP A 185 18.24 3.59 -0.98
N GLU A 186 18.52 4.64 -0.21
CA GLU A 186 18.68 4.53 1.25
C GLU A 186 17.36 4.25 1.95
N ILE A 187 16.25 4.81 1.44
CA ILE A 187 14.90 4.52 1.94
C ILE A 187 14.51 3.08 1.63
N LYS A 188 14.81 2.59 0.43
CA LYS A 188 14.63 1.16 0.09
C LYS A 188 15.39 0.27 1.07
N LYS A 189 16.68 0.56 1.29
CA LYS A 189 17.50 -0.17 2.26
C LYS A 189 16.95 -0.09 3.69
N LEU A 190 16.45 1.07 4.11
CA LEU A 190 15.82 1.25 5.42
C LEU A 190 14.54 0.42 5.57
N ILE A 191 13.67 0.41 4.56
CA ILE A 191 12.45 -0.43 4.54
C ILE A 191 12.83 -1.91 4.57
N THR A 192 13.82 -2.33 3.77
CA THR A 192 14.36 -3.70 3.82
C THR A 192 14.91 -4.02 5.21
N TYR A 193 15.64 -3.10 5.86
CA TYR A 193 16.13 -3.29 7.22
C TYR A 193 15.00 -3.41 8.26
N LEU A 194 13.93 -2.61 8.12
CA LEU A 194 12.74 -2.73 8.96
C LEU A 194 12.01 -4.07 8.75
N LYS A 195 12.03 -4.63 7.54
CA LYS A 195 11.38 -5.91 7.23
C LYS A 195 12.24 -7.11 7.65
N GLU A 196 13.47 -7.17 7.14
CA GLU A 196 14.33 -8.37 7.14
C GLU A 196 15.43 -8.33 8.22
N GLY A 197 15.64 -7.18 8.86
CA GLY A 197 16.67 -7.02 9.89
C GLY A 197 18.08 -6.89 9.33
N ALA A 198 19.09 -7.24 10.14
CA ALA A 198 20.48 -6.83 9.92
C ALA A 198 21.27 -7.66 8.90
N LEU A 199 20.72 -8.77 8.40
CA LEU A 199 21.43 -9.82 7.64
C LEU A 199 22.19 -9.32 6.40
N HIS A 200 21.72 -8.24 5.76
CA HIS A 200 22.23 -7.79 4.47
C HIS A 200 22.93 -6.42 4.51
N PHE A 201 23.23 -5.89 5.70
CA PHE A 201 23.70 -4.52 5.86
C PHE A 201 25.03 -4.41 6.61
N LYS A 202 25.87 -3.45 6.18
CA LYS A 202 27.14 -3.18 6.87
C LYS A 202 26.87 -2.50 8.22
N LYS A 203 27.74 -2.74 9.21
CA LYS A 203 27.64 -2.14 10.57
C LYS A 203 27.46 -0.62 10.58
N LYS A 204 28.10 0.10 9.64
CA LYS A 204 27.95 1.56 9.49
C LYS A 204 26.54 1.95 9.03
N GLU A 205 25.96 1.22 8.09
CA GLU A 205 24.58 1.43 7.61
C GLU A 205 23.57 1.11 8.71
N LEU A 206 23.79 0.02 9.45
CA LEU A 206 22.94 -0.35 10.59
C LEU A 206 22.87 0.75 11.65
N ARG A 207 24.00 1.38 11.99
CA ARG A 207 24.02 2.51 12.94
C ARG A 207 23.24 3.71 12.43
N LYS A 208 23.37 4.03 11.14
CA LYS A 208 22.62 5.11 10.50
C LYS A 208 21.11 4.82 10.53
N PHE A 209 20.70 3.61 10.17
CA PHE A 209 19.29 3.20 10.20
C PHE A 209 18.73 3.18 11.61
N ASP A 210 19.47 2.67 12.59
CA ASP A 210 19.08 2.72 14.00
C ASP A 210 18.84 4.16 14.47
N GLN A 211 19.70 5.12 14.09
CA GLN A 211 19.51 6.54 14.44
C GLN A 211 18.25 7.14 13.82
N ILE A 212 17.96 6.79 12.55
CA ILE A 212 16.75 7.25 11.87
C ILE A 212 15.50 6.67 12.52
N ILE A 213 15.51 5.37 12.81
CA ILE A 213 14.33 4.68 13.36
C ILE A 213 14.08 5.12 14.80
N ARG A 214 15.12 5.33 15.61
CA ARG A 214 15.00 5.69 17.04
C ARG A 214 14.48 7.09 17.31
N ASP A 215 14.29 7.89 16.28
CA ASP A 215 13.62 9.18 16.37
C ASP A 215 12.25 9.08 15.68
N PRO A 216 11.14 9.13 16.45
CA PRO A 216 9.77 9.13 15.93
C PRO A 216 9.52 10.14 14.81
N GLN A 217 10.13 11.32 14.89
CA GLN A 217 10.02 12.34 13.86
C GLN A 217 10.69 11.86 12.58
N ASN A 218 11.92 11.36 12.67
CA ASN A 218 12.67 10.88 11.50
C ASN A 218 11.94 9.76 10.77
N ILE A 219 11.52 8.70 11.47
CA ILE A 219 10.82 7.56 10.84
C ILE A 219 9.44 7.96 10.30
N SER A 220 8.72 8.84 10.99
CA SER A 220 7.50 9.42 10.45
C SER A 220 7.78 10.20 9.17
N THR A 221 8.86 10.99 9.14
CA THR A 221 9.21 11.75 7.94
C THR A 221 9.51 10.79 6.78
N VAL A 222 10.21 9.67 7.03
CA VAL A 222 10.48 8.64 6.00
C VAL A 222 9.15 8.12 5.43
N LEU A 223 8.15 7.81 6.25
CA LEU A 223 6.83 7.37 5.78
C LEU A 223 6.22 8.36 4.79
N PHE A 224 6.16 9.64 5.16
CA PHE A 224 5.57 10.69 4.32
C PHE A 224 6.35 10.88 3.02
N TYR A 225 7.69 10.74 3.06
CA TYR A 225 8.50 10.77 1.85
C TYR A 225 8.24 9.56 0.95
N SER A 226 8.12 8.36 1.55
CA SER A 226 7.77 7.14 0.82
C SER A 226 6.42 7.24 0.13
N ALA A 227 5.46 7.93 0.72
CA ALA A 227 4.16 8.21 0.09
C ALA A 227 4.31 8.96 -1.24
N ALA A 228 5.15 10.01 -1.26
CA ALA A 228 5.41 10.80 -2.45
C ALA A 228 6.19 10.03 -3.54
N LYS A 229 6.82 8.91 -3.17
CA LYS A 229 7.72 8.12 -4.02
C LYS A 229 7.29 6.65 -4.15
N ILE A 230 6.01 6.37 -3.90
CA ILE A 230 5.51 5.01 -3.74
C ILE A 230 5.71 4.13 -4.98
N GLN A 231 5.62 4.73 -6.19
CA GLN A 231 5.88 4.05 -7.46
C GLN A 231 7.33 3.56 -7.61
N GLU A 232 8.29 4.30 -7.05
CA GLU A 232 9.72 3.99 -7.08
C GLU A 232 10.11 2.96 -6.01
N LEU A 233 9.23 2.74 -5.02
CA LEU A 233 9.43 1.82 -3.91
C LEU A 233 8.68 0.50 -4.15
N LYS A 234 9.32 -0.42 -4.90
CA LYS A 234 8.77 -1.76 -5.21
C LYS A 234 8.19 -2.50 -3.99
N LEU A 235 8.79 -2.32 -2.83
CA LEU A 235 8.38 -2.94 -1.55
C LEU A 235 7.02 -2.43 -1.03
N LEU A 236 6.53 -1.29 -1.53
CA LEU A 236 5.28 -0.64 -1.13
C LEU A 236 4.28 -0.53 -2.31
N GLN A 237 4.53 -1.21 -3.43
CA GLN A 237 3.69 -1.06 -4.65
C GLN A 237 2.23 -1.50 -4.49
N ASN A 238 1.92 -2.33 -3.50
CA ASN A 238 0.55 -2.79 -3.23
C ASN A 238 -0.22 -1.86 -2.27
N VAL A 239 0.40 -0.77 -1.82
CA VAL A 239 -0.21 0.19 -0.90
C VAL A 239 -1.02 1.20 -1.72
N GLY A 240 -2.35 1.06 -1.70
CA GLY A 240 -3.27 1.88 -2.49
C GLY A 240 -3.78 3.14 -1.79
N SER A 241 -3.53 3.29 -0.49
CA SER A 241 -4.06 4.40 0.31
C SER A 241 -3.09 4.86 1.41
N TRP A 242 -3.32 6.08 1.93
CA TRP A 242 -2.59 6.60 3.10
C TRP A 242 -2.77 5.73 4.34
N GLU A 243 -3.98 5.19 4.53
CA GLU A 243 -4.31 4.26 5.60
C GLU A 243 -3.42 3.01 5.53
N ASP A 244 -3.37 2.37 4.35
CA ASP A 244 -2.56 1.17 4.11
C ASP A 244 -1.06 1.45 4.32
N LEU A 245 -0.60 2.64 3.93
CA LEU A 245 0.80 3.05 4.12
C LEU A 245 1.15 3.18 5.60
N ILE A 246 0.28 3.82 6.37
CA ILE A 246 0.45 4.00 7.81
C ILE A 246 0.44 2.64 8.51
N ILE A 247 -0.54 1.80 8.20
CA ILE A 247 -0.64 0.42 8.71
C ILE A 247 0.65 -0.36 8.39
N THR A 248 1.14 -0.28 7.15
CA THR A 248 2.37 -0.95 6.72
C THR A 248 3.57 -0.47 7.55
N TYR A 249 3.72 0.84 7.76
CA TYR A 249 4.82 1.37 8.55
C TYR A 249 4.71 1.03 10.04
N LEU A 250 3.51 0.99 10.60
CA LEU A 250 3.30 0.50 11.97
C LEU A 250 3.78 -0.94 12.12
N TRP A 251 3.46 -1.83 11.17
CA TRP A 251 3.95 -3.21 11.16
C TRP A 251 5.47 -3.29 10.99
N LEU A 252 6.05 -2.54 10.07
CA LEU A 252 7.50 -2.50 9.85
C LEU A 252 8.27 -2.05 11.11
N VAL A 253 7.77 -1.01 11.78
CA VAL A 253 8.34 -0.55 13.06
C VAL A 253 8.14 -1.60 14.14
N SER A 254 6.99 -2.27 14.21
CA SER A 254 6.75 -3.37 15.16
C SER A 254 7.77 -4.50 15.01
N GLU A 255 8.09 -4.92 13.80
CA GLU A 255 9.10 -5.96 13.55
C GLU A 255 10.49 -5.53 14.02
N TYR A 256 10.86 -4.26 13.80
CA TYR A 256 12.09 -3.70 14.34
C TYR A 256 12.14 -3.73 15.87
N LEU A 257 11.08 -3.28 16.54
CA LEU A 257 11.00 -3.24 18.01
C LEU A 257 11.02 -4.65 18.60
N THR A 258 10.29 -5.59 18.00
CA THR A 258 10.27 -7.00 18.40
C THR A 258 11.68 -7.58 18.42
N ARG A 259 12.48 -7.34 17.36
CA ARG A 259 13.88 -7.79 17.31
C ARG A 259 14.75 -7.14 18.40
N LYS A 260 14.51 -5.87 18.74
CA LYS A 260 15.25 -5.19 19.82
C LYS A 260 14.91 -5.77 21.19
N ILE A 261 13.65 -6.07 21.45
CA ILE A 261 13.18 -6.75 22.67
C ILE A 261 13.83 -8.14 22.78
N GLN A 262 13.79 -8.93 21.71
CA GLN A 262 14.44 -10.25 21.66
C GLN A 262 15.96 -10.18 21.88
N ALA A 263 16.61 -9.13 21.37
CA ALA A 263 18.01 -8.82 21.65
C ALA A 263 18.27 -8.26 23.07
N GLY A 264 17.23 -8.19 23.92
CA GLY A 264 17.32 -7.83 25.33
C GLY A 264 17.13 -6.35 25.65
N LYS A 265 16.57 -5.55 24.74
CA LYS A 265 16.18 -4.18 25.09
C LYS A 265 14.93 -4.17 26.00
N PRO A 266 14.81 -3.20 26.93
CA PRO A 266 13.69 -3.15 27.87
C PRO A 266 12.34 -2.93 27.16
N LEU A 267 11.34 -3.76 27.47
CA LEU A 267 9.99 -3.67 26.89
C LEU A 267 9.40 -2.27 27.01
N ASP A 268 9.44 -1.67 28.20
CA ASP A 268 8.81 -0.37 28.46
C ASP A 268 9.38 0.74 27.56
N LYS A 269 10.67 0.68 27.24
CA LYS A 269 11.31 1.65 26.33
C LYS A 269 10.84 1.49 24.88
N GLU A 270 10.61 0.26 24.43
CA GLU A 270 10.17 -0.01 23.06
C GLU A 270 8.66 0.28 22.89
N VAL A 271 7.85 0.03 23.93
CA VAL A 271 6.42 0.41 23.94
C VAL A 271 6.26 1.94 23.99
N ALA A 272 7.02 2.64 24.84
CA ALA A 272 7.02 4.11 24.89
C ALA A 272 7.42 4.71 23.53
N PHE A 273 8.43 4.13 22.87
CA PHE A 273 8.79 4.55 21.52
C PHE A 273 7.65 4.34 20.51
N LEU A 274 6.93 3.21 20.56
CA LEU A 274 5.78 2.98 19.69
C LEU A 274 4.67 4.02 19.93
N GLU A 275 4.39 4.33 21.20
CA GLU A 275 3.43 5.38 21.60
C GLU A 275 3.83 6.75 21.05
N ASP A 276 5.11 7.12 21.20
CA ASP A 276 5.65 8.37 20.66
C ASP A 276 5.59 8.42 19.13
N PHE A 277 5.85 7.29 18.48
CA PHE A 277 5.71 7.16 17.03
C PHE A 277 4.26 7.34 16.59
N LYS A 278 3.30 6.69 17.25
CA LYS A 278 1.87 6.83 16.96
C LYS A 278 1.41 8.28 17.14
N ARG A 279 1.74 8.90 18.29
CA ARG A 279 1.42 10.31 18.56
C ARG A 279 2.02 11.25 17.52
N THR A 280 3.25 10.98 17.08
CA THR A 280 3.91 11.76 16.02
C THR A 280 3.21 11.60 14.68
N LEU A 281 2.73 10.39 14.35
CA LEU A 281 1.93 10.14 13.16
C LEU A 281 0.61 10.90 13.21
N ASP A 282 -0.12 10.82 14.32
CA ASP A 282 -1.42 11.49 14.48
C ASP A 282 -1.30 13.01 14.32
N ALA A 283 -0.34 13.62 15.02
CA ALA A 283 -0.07 15.05 14.91
C ALA A 283 0.26 15.45 13.47
N ARG A 284 0.94 14.59 12.70
CA ARG A 284 1.25 14.86 11.29
C ARG A 284 0.07 14.57 10.35
N ILE A 285 -0.75 13.57 10.64
CA ILE A 285 -1.98 13.30 9.89
C ILE A 285 -2.91 14.52 9.99
N GLU A 286 -3.07 15.07 11.20
CA GLU A 286 -3.86 16.28 11.46
C GLU A 286 -3.23 17.50 10.80
N LYS A 287 -1.94 17.77 11.07
CA LYS A 287 -1.23 18.93 10.51
C LYS A 287 -1.26 18.98 8.98
N ASN A 288 -1.12 17.82 8.32
CA ASN A 288 -1.12 17.74 6.86
C ASN A 288 -2.51 17.51 6.26
N SER A 289 -3.57 17.46 7.08
CA SER A 289 -4.95 17.24 6.65
C SER A 289 -5.09 16.06 5.67
N LEU A 290 -4.45 14.92 6.00
CA LEU A 290 -4.46 13.77 5.11
C LEU A 290 -5.90 13.27 4.90
N PRO A 291 -6.27 12.84 3.67
CA PRO A 291 -7.62 12.43 3.33
C PRO A 291 -7.93 11.01 3.83
N ILE A 292 -7.86 10.81 5.16
CA ILE A 292 -8.16 9.55 5.85
C ILE A 292 -9.57 9.67 6.43
N LYS A 293 -10.49 8.86 5.89
CA LYS A 293 -11.87 8.74 6.40
C LYS A 293 -11.87 8.16 7.80
N GLU A 294 -12.97 8.36 8.53
CA GLU A 294 -13.14 7.87 9.90
C GLU A 294 -12.92 6.35 10.02
N GLU A 295 -13.47 5.56 9.09
CA GLU A 295 -13.23 4.11 9.02
C GLU A 295 -11.74 3.75 8.93
N GLY A 296 -10.97 4.55 8.19
CA GLY A 296 -9.52 4.36 8.07
C GLY A 296 -8.77 4.72 9.35
N ARG A 297 -9.20 5.78 10.05
CA ARG A 297 -8.68 6.12 11.39
C ARG A 297 -8.93 4.98 12.38
N GLN A 298 -10.13 4.43 12.40
CA GLN A 298 -10.48 3.29 13.25
C GLN A 298 -9.62 2.06 12.96
N LYS A 299 -9.33 1.76 11.68
CA LYS A 299 -8.44 0.65 11.31
C LYS A 299 -6.99 0.91 11.71
N ILE A 300 -6.49 2.14 11.59
CA ILE A 300 -5.15 2.52 12.09
C ILE A 300 -5.08 2.31 13.61
N GLU A 301 -6.10 2.74 14.36
CA GLU A 301 -6.15 2.56 15.82
C GLU A 301 -6.23 1.09 16.23
N LYS A 302 -7.07 0.31 15.54
CA LYS A 302 -7.17 -1.13 15.75
C LYS A 302 -5.81 -1.80 15.51
N THR A 303 -5.17 -1.48 14.39
CA THR A 303 -3.84 -2.00 14.04
C THR A 303 -2.80 -1.63 15.08
N TYR A 304 -2.77 -0.37 15.52
CA TYR A 304 -1.87 0.11 16.56
C TYR A 304 -2.06 -0.67 17.88
N THR A 305 -3.31 -0.88 18.29
CA THR A 305 -3.66 -1.65 19.49
C THR A 305 -3.20 -3.11 19.38
N GLU A 306 -3.42 -3.74 18.22
CA GLU A 306 -2.95 -5.11 17.95
C GLU A 306 -1.41 -5.20 18.02
N ILE A 307 -0.71 -4.24 17.44
CA ILE A 307 0.76 -4.16 17.47
C ILE A 307 1.28 -3.95 18.89
N LYS A 308 0.66 -3.07 19.67
CA LYS A 308 1.02 -2.82 21.07
C LYS A 308 0.87 -4.08 21.92
N ASN A 309 -0.25 -4.80 21.74
CA ASN A 309 -0.49 -6.07 22.43
C ASN A 309 0.52 -7.14 22.02
N LYS A 310 0.80 -7.28 20.72
CA LYS A 310 1.84 -8.19 20.21
C LYS A 310 3.21 -7.90 20.85
N LEU A 311 3.65 -6.65 20.83
CA LEU A 311 4.95 -6.25 21.40
C LEU A 311 5.03 -6.50 22.91
N THR A 312 3.95 -6.18 23.63
CA THR A 312 3.86 -6.42 25.08
C THR A 312 4.02 -7.91 25.40
N ILE A 313 3.33 -8.77 24.65
CA ILE A 313 3.40 -10.22 24.84
C ILE A 313 4.78 -10.75 24.49
N GLU A 314 5.38 -10.34 23.35
CA GLU A 314 6.74 -10.75 22.99
C GLU A 314 7.76 -10.32 24.06
N GLY A 315 7.65 -9.12 24.62
CA GLY A 315 8.55 -8.67 25.69
C GLY A 315 8.38 -9.41 27.00
N LEU A 316 7.14 -9.65 27.42
CA LEU A 316 6.87 -10.46 28.61
C LEU A 316 7.36 -11.90 28.42
N LEU A 317 7.21 -12.49 27.23
CA LEU A 317 7.77 -13.81 26.93
C LEU A 317 9.30 -13.85 26.99
N VAL A 318 9.98 -12.84 26.45
CA VAL A 318 11.45 -12.75 26.51
C VAL A 318 11.93 -12.59 27.97
N GLN A 319 11.26 -11.75 28.77
CA GLN A 319 11.55 -11.60 30.20
C GLN A 319 11.32 -12.91 30.95
N PHE A 320 10.19 -13.55 30.71
CA PHE A 320 9.83 -14.83 31.29
C PHE A 320 10.89 -15.90 31.03
N ILE A 321 11.37 -16.03 29.79
CA ILE A 321 12.43 -16.99 29.42
C ILE A 321 13.74 -16.67 30.16
N LYS A 322 14.11 -15.39 30.27
CA LYS A 322 15.35 -14.96 30.93
C LYS A 322 15.35 -15.19 32.43
N GLU A 323 14.22 -14.97 33.10
CA GLU A 323 14.15 -14.98 34.56
C GLU A 323 13.93 -16.35 35.19
N LYS A 324 13.81 -17.42 34.37
CA LYS A 324 13.78 -18.84 34.78
C LYS A 324 12.80 -19.23 35.90
N GLY A 325 11.95 -18.35 36.42
CA GLY A 325 11.30 -18.69 37.70
C GLY A 325 10.80 -17.56 38.60
N LYS A 326 11.17 -16.29 38.40
CA LYS A 326 10.57 -15.17 39.16
C LYS A 326 9.21 -14.79 38.56
N LEU A 327 8.25 -15.71 38.75
CA LEU A 327 7.19 -16.02 37.80
C LEU A 327 5.90 -15.22 37.98
N GLU A 328 5.42 -15.00 39.20
CA GLU A 328 4.01 -14.66 39.41
C GLU A 328 3.60 -13.30 38.82
N GLU A 329 4.44 -12.28 38.94
CA GLU A 329 4.13 -10.94 38.43
C GLU A 329 4.17 -10.88 36.89
N ILE A 330 5.19 -11.48 36.27
CA ILE A 330 5.34 -11.55 34.82
C ILE A 330 4.23 -12.43 34.21
N GLU A 331 3.91 -13.55 34.85
CA GLU A 331 2.81 -14.45 34.46
C GLU A 331 1.46 -13.74 34.52
N THR A 332 1.17 -13.03 35.60
CA THR A 332 -0.07 -12.25 35.75
C THR A 332 -0.19 -11.17 34.67
N ARG A 333 0.91 -10.49 34.34
CA ARG A 333 0.96 -9.49 33.26
C ARG A 333 0.77 -10.14 31.89
N LEU A 334 1.39 -11.29 31.64
CA LEU A 334 1.26 -12.04 30.39
C LEU A 334 -0.18 -12.53 30.19
N LEU A 335 -0.79 -13.07 31.25
CA LEU A 335 -2.19 -13.48 31.30
C LEU A 335 -3.14 -12.34 30.98
N ARG A 336 -2.95 -11.20 31.65
CA ARG A 336 -3.78 -10.02 31.42
C ARG A 336 -3.66 -9.53 29.97
N ALA A 337 -2.45 -9.52 29.42
CA ALA A 337 -2.21 -9.13 28.03
C ALA A 337 -2.86 -10.11 27.04
N ILE A 338 -2.72 -11.43 27.23
CA ILE A 338 -3.35 -12.45 26.38
C ILE A 338 -4.89 -12.37 26.48
N ASN A 339 -5.42 -12.18 27.68
CA ASN A 339 -6.86 -12.09 27.92
C ASN A 339 -7.50 -10.82 27.33
N SER A 340 -6.72 -9.76 27.11
CA SER A 340 -7.19 -8.57 26.38
C SER A 340 -7.30 -8.75 24.87
N ILE A 341 -6.82 -9.87 24.32
CA ILE A 341 -6.93 -10.19 22.89
C ILE A 341 -8.19 -11.04 22.65
N ASP A 342 -8.87 -10.78 21.55
CA ASP A 342 -9.97 -11.61 21.05
C ASP A 342 -9.47 -13.04 20.78
N SER A 343 -10.12 -14.03 21.43
CA SER A 343 -9.75 -15.44 21.34
C SER A 343 -9.93 -16.02 19.93
N GLN A 344 -10.71 -15.36 19.07
CA GLN A 344 -10.88 -15.75 17.67
C GLN A 344 -9.79 -15.17 16.75
N SER A 345 -9.01 -14.19 17.22
CA SER A 345 -8.00 -13.52 16.40
C SER A 345 -6.84 -14.45 16.00
N LEU A 346 -6.27 -14.21 14.80
CA LEU A 346 -5.07 -14.90 14.34
C LEU A 346 -3.87 -14.65 15.26
N LEU A 347 -3.80 -13.44 15.84
CA LEU A 347 -2.77 -13.05 16.80
C LEU A 347 -2.82 -13.95 18.05
N TYR A 348 -4.01 -14.16 18.63
CA TYR A 348 -4.20 -15.06 19.76
C TYR A 348 -3.69 -16.47 19.44
N ARG A 349 -4.08 -17.05 18.30
CA ARG A 349 -3.62 -18.40 17.88
C ARG A 349 -2.11 -18.48 17.69
N ALA A 350 -1.49 -17.45 17.10
CA ALA A 350 -0.05 -17.39 16.89
C ALA A 350 0.73 -17.31 18.21
N ILE A 351 0.25 -16.51 19.16
CA ILE A 351 0.81 -16.41 20.52
C ILE A 351 0.73 -17.75 21.23
N LEU A 352 -0.41 -18.45 21.15
CA LEU A 352 -0.57 -19.77 21.78
C LEU A 352 0.44 -20.80 21.26
N ARG A 353 0.70 -20.81 19.94
CA ARG A 353 1.73 -21.69 19.37
C ARG A 353 3.12 -21.37 19.89
N LYS A 354 3.48 -20.09 20.01
CA LYS A 354 4.78 -19.67 20.56
C LYS A 354 4.93 -20.05 22.03
N ILE A 355 3.91 -19.81 22.85
CA ILE A 355 3.92 -20.19 24.28
C ILE A 355 4.15 -21.70 24.45
N ARG A 356 3.48 -22.52 23.62
CA ARG A 356 3.70 -23.97 23.61
C ARG A 356 5.12 -24.34 23.17
N ALA A 357 5.67 -23.67 22.16
CA ALA A 357 7.01 -23.94 21.64
C ALA A 357 8.14 -23.58 22.62
N VAL A 358 7.90 -22.67 23.56
CA VAL A 358 8.88 -22.27 24.59
C VAL A 358 9.11 -23.37 25.66
N GLY A 359 8.34 -24.47 25.63
CA GLY A 359 8.56 -25.61 26.52
C GLY A 359 8.05 -25.39 27.95
N LEU A 360 7.06 -24.52 28.11
CA LEU A 360 6.39 -24.28 29.38
C LEU A 360 5.69 -25.55 29.89
N PRO A 361 5.73 -25.86 31.21
CA PRO A 361 4.95 -26.96 31.78
C PRO A 361 3.46 -26.84 31.42
N ALA A 362 2.82 -27.94 31.04
CA ALA A 362 1.42 -27.97 30.57
C ALA A 362 0.44 -27.35 31.57
N GLU A 363 0.69 -27.53 32.86
CA GLU A 363 -0.01 -26.95 34.01
C GLU A 363 0.00 -25.41 33.98
N LYS A 364 1.14 -24.81 33.60
CA LYS A 364 1.31 -23.36 33.43
C LYS A 364 0.68 -22.87 32.14
N ILE A 365 0.78 -23.64 31.05
CA ILE A 365 0.06 -23.33 29.79
C ILE A 365 -1.46 -23.36 30.02
N PHE A 366 -1.96 -24.30 30.82
CA PHE A 366 -3.37 -24.40 31.19
C PHE A 366 -3.82 -23.20 32.02
N ARG A 367 -3.01 -22.72 32.98
CA ARG A 367 -3.28 -21.44 33.66
C ARG A 367 -3.28 -20.26 32.68
N LEU A 368 -2.32 -20.23 31.75
CA LEU A 368 -2.15 -19.15 30.76
C LEU A 368 -3.28 -19.07 29.71
N VAL A 369 -3.95 -20.17 29.39
CA VAL A 369 -4.79 -20.31 28.17
C VAL A 369 -6.14 -20.97 28.43
N GLY A 370 -6.26 -21.78 29.50
CA GLY A 370 -7.37 -22.69 29.75
C GLY A 370 -8.71 -22.02 30.05
N GLN A 371 -8.71 -20.74 30.44
CA GLN A 371 -9.96 -20.01 30.75
C GLN A 371 -10.79 -19.60 29.52
N LYS A 372 -10.24 -19.68 28.29
CA LYS A 372 -10.92 -19.22 27.05
C LYS A 372 -11.06 -20.27 25.94
N LEU A 373 -10.69 -21.52 26.18
CA LEU A 373 -10.87 -22.57 25.17
C LEU A 373 -12.35 -23.02 25.14
N PRO A 374 -12.96 -23.16 23.95
CA PRO A 374 -14.26 -23.85 23.84
C PRO A 374 -14.12 -25.28 24.39
N GLN A 375 -15.18 -25.84 24.97
CA GLN A 375 -15.17 -27.09 25.76
C GLN A 375 -14.30 -28.22 25.16
N GLY A 376 -14.35 -28.47 23.85
CA GLY A 376 -13.51 -29.51 23.21
C GLY A 376 -11.99 -29.25 23.21
N GLY A 377 -11.54 -28.02 23.44
CA GLY A 377 -10.14 -27.66 23.64
C GLY A 377 -9.64 -27.85 25.07
N GLN A 378 -10.54 -27.73 26.06
CA GLN A 378 -10.23 -27.99 27.47
C GLN A 378 -10.01 -29.49 27.71
N ASP A 379 -10.80 -30.35 27.05
CA ASP A 379 -10.69 -31.81 27.15
C ASP A 379 -9.35 -32.35 26.62
N SER A 380 -8.84 -31.77 25.52
CA SER A 380 -7.55 -32.18 24.94
C SER A 380 -6.34 -31.84 25.82
N LEU A 381 -6.41 -30.73 26.57
CA LEU A 381 -5.36 -30.31 27.51
C LEU A 381 -5.46 -31.09 28.82
N HIS A 382 -6.68 -31.36 29.30
CA HIS A 382 -6.88 -32.24 30.45
C HIS A 382 -6.38 -33.66 30.21
N ALA A 383 -6.58 -34.23 29.01
CA ALA A 383 -6.07 -35.55 28.64
C ALA A 383 -4.53 -35.62 28.55
N SER A 384 -3.91 -34.54 28.09
CA SER A 384 -2.44 -34.40 28.07
C SER A 384 -1.85 -34.24 29.48
N TYR A 385 -2.64 -33.69 30.41
CA TYR A 385 -2.26 -33.48 31.80
C TYR A 385 -2.34 -34.76 32.65
N SER A 386 -3.39 -35.57 32.47
CA SER A 386 -3.54 -36.86 33.16
C SER A 386 -2.53 -37.91 32.68
N SER A 387 -2.05 -37.82 31.43
CA SER A 387 -1.01 -38.70 30.88
C SER A 387 0.42 -38.31 31.29
N ALA A 388 0.71 -37.02 31.51
CA ALA A 388 2.02 -36.57 31.99
C ALA A 388 2.24 -36.88 33.49
N ASN A 389 1.20 -36.76 34.32
CA ASN A 389 1.29 -37.07 35.75
C ASN A 389 1.31 -38.58 36.07
N THR A 390 0.89 -39.44 35.14
CA THR A 390 1.03 -40.90 35.31
C THR A 390 2.44 -41.41 34.99
N TRP A 391 3.28 -40.63 34.31
CA TRP A 391 4.69 -40.95 34.08
C TRP A 391 5.61 -40.44 35.20
N ALA A 392 5.27 -39.33 35.87
CA ALA A 392 6.05 -38.79 36.99
C ALA A 392 5.86 -39.54 38.32
N SER A 393 4.85 -40.43 38.44
CA SER A 393 4.60 -41.24 39.64
C SER A 393 5.16 -42.67 39.55
N LYS A 394 6.00 -42.96 38.55
CA LYS A 394 6.65 -44.28 38.34
C LYS A 394 8.17 -44.22 38.16
N THR A 395 8.80 -43.11 38.55
CA THR A 395 10.24 -42.96 38.76
C THR A 395 10.45 -42.32 40.12
#